data_AF-V8CWR8-F1
#
_entry.id   AF-V8CWR8-F1
#
_cell.length_a   1.000
_cell.length_b   1.000
_cell.length_c   1.000
_cell.angle_alpha   90.00
_cell.angle_beta   90.00
_cell.angle_gamma   90.00
#
_symmetry.space_group_name_H-M   'P 1'
#
loop_
_entity.id
_entity.type
_entity.pdbx_description
1 polymer ?
#
loop_
_entity_poly.entity_id
_entity_poly.type
_entity_poly.pdbx_seq_one_letter_code
_entity_poly.pdbx_strand_id
1 'polypeptide(L)'
;MSITVDQSALTSHFLDVRGLTDALTDPLSPEDQVPQSMTDASPAKWHRAHVTWFFEEFILRTDPDYTVYDETFRYLFNSYYEAVGARHPRPHRGLVTRPGVEEVTRYREYVDAAVVSAMRDGRLDEEALRLVELGCNHEQQHQELLLMDIKHLFSTHPFAPQYVERAPDGQPAEATALQWRSVSGGLTDIGASGSGFSYDNEGPRHTVFLQDFQIANRLVTNAEWREFMADDGYRRSELWLSDGWANVQATGQNAPGYWSLDDGTWTTFTLSGRRPVVDAEPVLHVSFYEADAFARWAGARLPTEFEWEAAALTLAPPQGSLLDPGRCHPRAAGATMIGDVWEWTASAYLPYPGFVPANGAVGEYNGKFMSDQHVLRGASAVTPVGHQRATYRNFFPAASRWAFSGLRLAR
;
A
#
# COMPACT_ATOMS: atom_id res chain seq x y z
N MET A 1 -6.54 -19.42 -25.44
CA MET A 1 -5.52 -18.79 -26.32
C MET A 1 -4.35 -18.45 -25.42
N SER A 2 -3.19 -19.09 -25.59
CA SER A 2 -2.00 -18.79 -24.78
C SER A 2 -1.53 -17.39 -25.16
N ILE A 3 -1.55 -16.46 -24.19
CA ILE A 3 -0.94 -15.16 -24.33
C ILE A 3 0.55 -15.43 -24.18
N THR A 4 1.29 -15.50 -25.28
CA THR A 4 2.75 -15.55 -25.24
C THR A 4 3.24 -14.31 -24.50
N VAL A 5 3.73 -14.51 -23.27
CA VAL A 5 4.40 -13.48 -22.49
C VAL A 5 5.62 -13.00 -23.28
N ASP A 6 5.69 -11.71 -23.59
CA ASP A 6 6.89 -11.12 -24.19
C ASP A 6 8.01 -11.13 -23.15
N GLN A 7 8.88 -12.15 -23.24
CA GLN A 7 9.96 -12.35 -22.28
C GLN A 7 10.95 -11.19 -22.26
N SER A 8 11.15 -10.48 -23.38
CA SER A 8 12.03 -9.31 -23.42
C SER A 8 11.43 -8.18 -22.59
N ALA A 9 10.13 -7.90 -22.79
CA ALA A 9 9.42 -6.89 -22.00
C ALA A 9 9.37 -7.26 -20.51
N LEU A 10 9.13 -8.54 -20.19
CA LEU A 10 9.11 -9.02 -18.81
C LEU A 10 10.48 -8.93 -18.14
N THR A 11 11.57 -9.22 -18.87
CA THR A 11 12.94 -9.07 -18.33
C THR A 11 13.25 -7.60 -18.02
N SER A 12 12.91 -6.68 -18.93
CA SER A 12 13.07 -5.24 -18.66
C SER A 12 12.22 -4.80 -17.47
N HIS A 13 10.95 -5.21 -17.40
CA HIS A 13 10.07 -4.90 -16.29
C HIS A 13 10.60 -5.43 -14.95
N PHE A 14 11.10 -6.67 -14.93
CA PHE A 14 11.76 -7.26 -13.77
C PHE A 14 12.92 -6.36 -13.31
N LEU A 15 13.87 -6.04 -14.20
CA LEU A 15 15.03 -5.22 -13.85
C LEU A 15 14.65 -3.80 -13.38
N ASP A 16 13.63 -3.18 -13.98
CA ASP A 16 13.14 -1.87 -13.57
C ASP A 16 12.54 -1.91 -12.15
N VAL A 17 11.75 -2.95 -11.83
CA VAL A 17 11.19 -3.15 -10.49
C VAL A 17 12.30 -3.43 -9.48
N ARG A 18 13.26 -4.30 -9.80
CA ARG A 18 14.40 -4.59 -8.92
C ARG A 18 15.22 -3.32 -8.64
N GLY A 19 15.54 -2.57 -9.69
CA GLY A 19 16.30 -1.33 -9.60
C GLY A 19 15.61 -0.25 -8.76
N LEU A 20 14.28 -0.16 -8.82
CA LEU A 20 13.52 0.78 -7.98
C LEU A 20 13.66 0.43 -6.48
N THR A 21 13.64 -0.84 -6.09
CA THR A 21 13.85 -1.24 -4.69
C THR A 21 15.22 -0.80 -4.19
N ASP A 22 16.27 -0.97 -4.99
CA ASP A 22 17.61 -0.53 -4.61
C ASP A 22 17.67 1.01 -4.51
N ALA A 23 17.15 1.73 -5.50
CA ALA A 23 17.06 3.19 -5.49
C ALA A 23 16.30 3.77 -4.28
N LEU A 24 15.24 3.09 -3.80
CA LEU A 24 14.51 3.49 -2.60
C LEU A 24 15.27 3.20 -1.29
N THR A 25 16.35 2.43 -1.35
CA THR A 25 17.19 2.14 -0.16
C THR A 25 18.57 2.78 -0.20
N ASP A 26 18.98 3.35 -1.34
CA ASP A 26 20.22 4.11 -1.50
C ASP A 26 20.39 5.24 -0.47
N PRO A 27 19.34 6.00 -0.06
CA PRO A 27 19.49 7.05 0.95
C PRO A 27 19.71 6.55 2.38
N LEU A 28 19.57 5.24 2.63
CA LEU A 28 19.55 4.66 3.98
C LEU A 28 20.94 4.16 4.41
N SER A 29 21.35 4.50 5.62
CA SER A 29 22.52 3.86 6.23
C SER A 29 22.25 2.39 6.57
N PRO A 30 23.29 1.55 6.77
CA PRO A 30 23.09 0.19 7.28
C PRO A 30 22.28 0.15 8.59
N GLU A 31 22.45 1.15 9.46
CA GLU A 31 21.75 1.29 10.73
C GLU A 31 20.25 1.55 10.55
N ASP A 32 19.85 2.26 9.50
CA ASP A 32 18.43 2.53 9.20
C ASP A 32 17.70 1.27 8.70
N GLN A 33 18.43 0.30 8.14
CA GLN A 33 17.84 -0.86 7.48
C GLN A 33 17.60 -2.07 8.39
N VAL A 34 18.02 -2.00 9.66
CA VAL A 34 17.94 -3.10 10.65
C VAL A 34 16.75 -3.00 11.61
N PRO A 35 16.37 -1.82 12.15
CA PRO A 35 15.37 -1.71 13.18
C PRO A 35 13.95 -2.06 12.71
N GLN A 36 13.12 -2.47 13.66
CA GLN A 36 11.69 -2.67 13.49
C GLN A 36 10.97 -1.76 14.50
N SER A 37 10.30 -0.72 14.00
CA SER A 37 9.70 0.33 14.82
C SER A 37 8.34 -0.05 15.43
N MET A 38 7.69 -1.08 14.89
CA MET A 38 6.47 -1.70 15.44
C MET A 38 6.30 -3.11 14.86
N THR A 39 5.41 -3.92 15.44
CA THR A 39 5.16 -5.30 14.96
C THR A 39 4.69 -5.33 13.50
N ASP A 40 3.95 -4.30 13.07
CA ASP A 40 3.42 -4.27 11.71
C ASP A 40 4.46 -3.92 10.65
N ALA A 41 5.47 -3.14 11.01
CA ALA A 41 6.58 -2.76 10.16
C ALA A 41 7.61 -3.89 10.04
N SER A 42 8.39 -3.92 8.97
CA SER A 42 9.59 -4.75 8.85
C SER A 42 10.83 -3.92 8.52
N PRO A 43 12.04 -4.37 8.89
CA PRO A 43 13.27 -3.68 8.54
C PRO A 43 13.45 -3.55 7.03
N ALA A 44 14.01 -2.43 6.55
CA ALA A 44 14.23 -2.23 5.11
C ALA A 44 15.05 -3.36 4.47
N LYS A 45 16.09 -3.86 5.16
CA LYS A 45 16.87 -5.02 4.66
C LYS A 45 16.04 -6.29 4.57
N TRP A 46 15.04 -6.45 5.44
CA TRP A 46 14.12 -7.59 5.38
C TRP A 46 13.21 -7.47 4.15
N HIS A 47 12.69 -6.28 3.81
CA HIS A 47 11.95 -6.06 2.56
C HIS A 47 12.79 -6.48 1.36
N ARG A 48 14.01 -5.93 1.23
CA ARG A 48 14.96 -6.20 0.14
C ARG A 48 15.25 -7.69 -0.03
N ALA A 49 15.49 -8.40 1.07
CA ALA A 49 15.76 -9.83 1.06
C ALA A 49 14.49 -10.66 0.82
N HIS A 50 13.35 -10.28 1.38
CA HIS A 50 12.09 -11.00 1.24
C HIS A 50 11.58 -11.04 -0.20
N VAL A 51 11.62 -9.91 -0.91
CA VAL A 51 11.21 -9.88 -2.32
C VAL A 51 12.14 -10.72 -3.18
N THR A 52 13.42 -10.84 -2.80
CA THR A 52 14.40 -11.72 -3.46
C THR A 52 14.14 -13.18 -3.18
N TRP A 53 13.81 -13.50 -1.93
CA TRP A 53 13.39 -14.84 -1.50
C TRP A 53 12.17 -15.33 -2.27
N PHE A 54 11.23 -14.46 -2.64
CA PHE A 54 10.09 -14.85 -3.47
C PHE A 54 10.55 -15.44 -4.81
N PHE A 55 11.45 -14.76 -5.53
CA PHE A 55 11.97 -15.24 -6.80
C PHE A 55 12.82 -16.51 -6.64
N GLU A 56 13.66 -16.59 -5.60
CA GLU A 56 14.44 -17.80 -5.34
C GLU A 56 13.53 -19.01 -5.03
N GLU A 57 12.56 -18.84 -4.13
CA GLU A 57 11.72 -19.93 -3.63
C GLU A 57 10.74 -20.45 -4.68
N PHE A 58 10.03 -19.55 -5.37
CA PHE A 58 8.91 -19.95 -6.24
C PHE A 58 9.32 -20.12 -7.70
N ILE A 59 10.51 -19.69 -8.11
CA ILE A 59 10.93 -19.70 -9.52
C ILE A 59 12.24 -20.46 -9.70
N LEU A 60 13.30 -20.10 -8.96
CA LEU A 60 14.62 -20.69 -9.18
C LEU A 60 14.77 -22.06 -8.52
N ARG A 61 14.16 -22.32 -7.35
CA ARG A 61 14.26 -23.63 -6.69
C ARG A 61 13.63 -24.78 -7.48
N THR A 62 12.74 -24.51 -8.42
CA THR A 62 12.18 -25.54 -9.31
C THR A 62 13.12 -25.90 -10.47
N ASP A 63 14.14 -25.07 -10.72
CA ASP A 63 15.18 -25.34 -11.72
C ASP A 63 16.23 -26.30 -11.12
N PRO A 64 16.40 -27.52 -11.68
CA PRO A 64 17.33 -28.51 -11.14
C PRO A 64 18.80 -28.09 -11.25
N ASP A 65 19.12 -27.13 -12.12
CA ASP A 65 20.49 -26.63 -12.31
C ASP A 65 20.80 -25.40 -11.41
N TYR A 66 19.81 -24.92 -10.65
CA TYR A 66 19.99 -23.80 -9.74
C TYR A 66 20.67 -24.20 -8.43
N THR A 67 21.63 -23.38 -7.98
CA THR A 67 22.25 -23.51 -6.67
C THR A 67 21.63 -22.48 -5.73
N VAL A 68 21.06 -22.93 -4.61
CA VAL A 68 20.53 -22.04 -3.58
C VAL A 68 21.63 -21.16 -3.00
N TYR A 69 21.35 -19.87 -2.79
CA TYR A 69 22.32 -18.92 -2.25
C TYR A 69 22.75 -19.26 -0.81
N ASP A 70 21.77 -19.39 0.09
CA ASP A 70 21.96 -19.79 1.49
C ASP A 70 20.66 -20.41 2.02
N GLU A 71 20.71 -21.67 2.45
CA GLU A 71 19.53 -22.39 2.94
C GLU A 71 18.89 -21.76 4.19
N THR A 72 19.64 -20.98 4.97
CA THR A 72 19.12 -20.27 6.15
C THR A 72 18.21 -19.10 5.77
N PHE A 73 18.38 -18.53 4.57
CA PHE A 73 17.61 -17.36 4.12
C PHE A 73 16.14 -17.71 3.91
N ARG A 74 15.84 -18.97 3.55
CA ARG A 74 14.48 -19.49 3.45
C ARG A 74 13.70 -19.33 4.77
N TYR A 75 14.33 -19.61 5.90
CA TYR A 75 13.71 -19.43 7.23
C TYR A 75 13.60 -17.96 7.63
N LEU A 76 14.61 -17.14 7.32
CA LEU A 76 14.65 -15.73 7.72
C LEU A 76 13.66 -14.86 6.93
N PHE A 77 13.44 -15.20 5.65
CA PHE A 77 12.74 -14.35 4.71
C PHE A 77 11.41 -14.92 4.22
N ASN A 78 11.00 -16.13 4.63
CA ASN A 78 9.59 -16.52 4.49
C ASN A 78 8.68 -15.58 5.32
N SER A 79 7.72 -14.94 4.67
CA SER A 79 6.80 -13.99 5.32
C SER A 79 5.74 -14.68 6.15
N TYR A 80 4.95 -15.54 5.51
CA TYR A 80 3.76 -16.17 6.09
C TYR A 80 3.35 -17.48 5.40
N TYR A 81 4.14 -18.00 4.45
CA TYR A 81 3.76 -19.20 3.69
C TYR A 81 3.98 -20.45 4.54
N GLU A 82 2.90 -20.97 5.13
CA GLU A 82 2.97 -22.14 6.01
C GLU A 82 3.30 -23.42 5.22
N ALA A 83 2.80 -23.53 3.99
CA ALA A 83 3.12 -24.63 3.08
C ALA A 83 4.62 -24.69 2.70
N VAL A 84 5.34 -23.56 2.79
CA VAL A 84 6.79 -23.51 2.52
C VAL A 84 7.59 -24.03 3.72
N GLY A 85 7.20 -23.64 4.94
CA GLY A 85 7.81 -24.15 6.16
C GLY A 85 7.93 -23.11 7.28
N ALA A 86 8.69 -23.47 8.31
CA ALA A 86 8.92 -22.59 9.47
C ALA A 86 9.59 -21.26 9.07
N ARG A 87 9.35 -20.22 9.87
CA ARG A 87 9.87 -18.87 9.63
C ARG A 87 10.29 -18.17 10.91
N HIS A 88 11.18 -17.19 10.77
CA HIS A 88 11.50 -16.28 11.86
C HIS A 88 10.26 -15.44 12.25
N PRO A 89 9.92 -15.31 13.55
CA PRO A 89 8.72 -14.61 13.97
C PRO A 89 8.69 -13.14 13.52
N ARG A 90 7.56 -12.70 12.94
CA ARG A 90 7.35 -11.32 12.44
C ARG A 90 7.70 -10.24 13.47
N PRO A 91 7.31 -10.32 14.76
CA PRO A 91 7.64 -9.28 15.75
C PRO A 91 9.14 -9.17 16.08
N HIS A 92 9.95 -10.14 15.66
CA HIS A 92 11.37 -10.24 15.98
C HIS A 92 12.28 -10.00 14.78
N ARG A 93 11.75 -9.55 13.62
CA ARG A 93 12.56 -9.29 12.42
C ARG A 93 13.64 -8.24 12.68
N GLY A 94 13.36 -7.23 13.50
CA GLY A 94 14.33 -6.21 13.91
C GLY A 94 15.49 -6.70 14.79
N LEU A 95 15.44 -7.93 15.29
CA LEU A 95 16.52 -8.54 16.09
C LEU A 95 17.56 -9.26 15.22
N VAL A 96 17.28 -9.43 13.92
CA VAL A 96 18.12 -10.17 12.97
C VAL A 96 19.21 -9.25 12.44
N THR A 97 20.34 -9.14 13.14
CA THR A 97 21.47 -8.30 12.71
C THR A 97 22.26 -8.87 11.53
N ARG A 98 22.17 -10.19 11.28
CA ARG A 98 22.76 -10.88 10.12
C ARG A 98 21.70 -11.73 9.40
N PRO A 99 21.69 -11.77 8.06
CA PRO A 99 22.65 -11.15 7.13
C PRO A 99 22.62 -9.62 7.16
N GLY A 100 23.79 -9.02 6.90
CA GLY A 100 23.98 -7.56 6.84
C GLY A 100 23.49 -6.97 5.51
N VAL A 101 23.43 -5.64 5.40
CA VAL A 101 22.92 -4.96 4.20
C VAL A 101 23.70 -5.33 2.93
N GLU A 102 25.03 -5.41 3.02
CA GLU A 102 25.91 -5.79 1.89
C GLU A 102 25.68 -7.25 1.45
N GLU A 103 25.39 -8.13 2.40
CA GLU A 103 25.10 -9.54 2.13
C GLU A 103 23.71 -9.70 1.49
N VAL A 104 22.73 -8.91 1.92
CA VAL A 104 21.43 -8.81 1.25
C VAL A 104 21.58 -8.25 -0.18
N THR A 105 22.45 -7.27 -0.41
CA THR A 105 22.75 -6.78 -1.77
C THR A 105 23.33 -7.90 -2.64
N ARG A 106 24.32 -8.66 -2.16
CA ARG A 106 24.88 -9.80 -2.91
C ARG A 106 23.83 -10.88 -3.20
N TYR A 107 22.92 -11.13 -2.27
CA TYR A 107 21.82 -12.06 -2.46
C TYR A 107 20.88 -11.60 -3.58
N ARG A 108 20.52 -10.31 -3.60
CA ARG A 108 19.74 -9.70 -4.68
C ARG A 108 20.43 -9.88 -6.03
N GLU A 109 21.69 -9.46 -6.14
CA GLU A 109 22.47 -9.57 -7.39
C GLU A 109 22.55 -11.02 -7.90
N TYR A 110 22.73 -11.98 -6.98
CA TYR A 110 22.80 -13.40 -7.32
C TYR A 110 21.50 -13.93 -7.92
N VAL A 111 20.37 -13.67 -7.24
CA VAL A 111 19.05 -14.12 -7.68
C VAL A 111 18.62 -13.39 -8.96
N ASP A 112 18.89 -12.10 -9.07
CA ASP A 112 18.55 -11.31 -10.24
C ASP A 112 19.28 -11.83 -11.49
N ALA A 113 20.58 -12.11 -11.38
CA ALA A 113 21.36 -12.70 -12.47
C ALA A 113 20.82 -14.08 -12.87
N ALA A 114 20.42 -14.91 -11.89
CA ALA A 114 19.87 -16.23 -12.14
C ALA A 114 18.50 -16.19 -12.83
N VAL A 115 17.58 -15.31 -12.39
CA VAL A 115 16.27 -15.10 -13.02
C VAL A 115 16.42 -14.61 -14.45
N VAL A 116 17.27 -13.60 -14.68
CA VAL A 116 17.54 -13.08 -16.03
C VAL A 116 18.14 -14.14 -16.94
N SER A 117 19.10 -14.94 -16.46
CA SER A 117 19.65 -16.05 -17.25
C SER A 117 18.58 -17.08 -17.55
N ALA A 118 17.73 -17.44 -16.59
CA ALA A 118 16.67 -18.43 -16.79
C ALA A 118 15.64 -17.98 -17.84
N MET A 119 15.23 -16.71 -17.82
CA MET A 119 14.37 -16.14 -18.87
C MET A 119 15.08 -16.13 -20.22
N ARG A 120 16.30 -15.58 -20.30
CA ARG A 120 17.06 -15.46 -21.56
C ARG A 120 17.33 -16.81 -22.21
N ASP A 121 17.66 -17.81 -21.41
CA ASP A 121 18.03 -19.15 -21.88
C ASP A 121 16.78 -20.03 -22.12
N GLY A 122 15.57 -19.50 -21.95
CA GLY A 122 14.31 -20.20 -22.19
C GLY A 122 14.02 -21.34 -21.21
N ARG A 123 14.57 -21.26 -20.00
CA ARG A 123 14.46 -22.31 -18.96
C ARG A 123 13.21 -22.18 -18.09
N LEU A 124 12.48 -21.06 -18.20
CA LEU A 124 11.22 -20.83 -17.48
C LEU A 124 10.02 -21.17 -18.38
N ASP A 125 9.10 -21.98 -17.87
CA ASP A 125 7.82 -22.24 -18.53
C ASP A 125 6.82 -21.08 -18.32
N GLU A 126 5.62 -21.22 -18.91
CA GLU A 126 4.59 -20.18 -18.83
C GLU A 126 4.12 -19.91 -17.38
N GLU A 127 4.15 -20.91 -16.50
CA GLU A 127 3.77 -20.75 -15.10
C GLU A 127 4.83 -19.98 -14.32
N ALA A 128 6.10 -20.34 -14.51
CA ALA A 128 7.23 -19.60 -13.94
C ALA A 128 7.29 -18.15 -14.42
N LEU A 129 6.99 -17.88 -15.70
CA LEU A 129 6.92 -16.50 -16.22
C LEU A 129 5.78 -15.68 -15.58
N ARG A 130 4.61 -16.30 -15.34
CA ARG A 130 3.53 -15.66 -14.56
C ARG A 130 3.93 -15.42 -13.11
N LEU A 131 4.74 -16.31 -12.51
CA LEU A 131 5.28 -16.10 -11.16
C LEU A 131 6.34 -14.98 -11.13
N VAL A 132 7.11 -14.76 -12.20
CA VAL A 132 7.98 -13.57 -12.32
C VAL A 132 7.12 -12.30 -12.31
N GLU A 133 6.04 -12.25 -13.11
CA GLU A 133 5.13 -11.08 -13.14
C GLU A 133 4.45 -10.85 -11.77
N LEU A 134 4.00 -11.92 -11.09
CA LEU A 134 3.49 -11.84 -9.72
C LEU A 134 4.55 -11.35 -8.75
N GLY A 135 5.79 -11.85 -8.85
CA GLY A 135 6.92 -11.43 -8.04
C GLY A 135 7.25 -9.95 -8.21
N CYS A 136 7.17 -9.42 -9.44
CA CYS A 136 7.32 -7.98 -9.70
C CYS A 136 6.23 -7.16 -9.01
N ASN A 137 4.97 -7.58 -9.10
CA ASN A 137 3.86 -6.89 -8.42
C ASN A 137 3.98 -7.01 -6.89
N HIS A 138 4.39 -8.16 -6.37
CA HIS A 138 4.71 -8.37 -4.95
C HIS A 138 5.83 -7.44 -4.48
N GLU A 139 6.90 -7.29 -5.25
CA GLU A 139 7.97 -6.35 -4.92
C GLU A 139 7.50 -4.90 -4.92
N GLN A 140 6.61 -4.51 -5.84
CA GLN A 140 5.99 -3.19 -5.84
C GLN A 140 5.13 -2.92 -4.59
N GLN A 141 4.42 -3.91 -4.06
CA GLN A 141 3.76 -3.80 -2.75
C GLN A 141 4.79 -3.58 -1.63
N HIS A 142 5.92 -4.30 -1.69
CA HIS A 142 7.00 -4.15 -0.71
C HIS A 142 7.76 -2.82 -0.84
N GLN A 143 7.81 -2.19 -2.01
CA GLN A 143 8.35 -0.84 -2.22
C GLN A 143 7.47 0.22 -1.54
N GLU A 144 6.15 0.07 -1.63
CA GLU A 144 5.21 0.91 -0.88
C GLU A 144 5.36 0.71 0.64
N LEU A 145 5.36 -0.54 1.10
CA LEU A 145 5.55 -0.86 2.53
C LEU A 145 6.90 -0.37 3.07
N LEU A 146 7.98 -0.50 2.28
CA LEU A 146 9.31 -0.02 2.62
C LEU A 146 9.26 1.46 3.01
N LEU A 147 8.62 2.30 2.19
CA LEU A 147 8.49 3.73 2.45
C LEU A 147 7.60 4.04 3.66
N MET A 148 6.53 3.27 3.87
CA MET A 148 5.67 3.38 5.06
C MET A 148 6.45 3.05 6.34
N ASP A 149 7.25 1.99 6.31
CA ASP A 149 7.98 1.46 7.46
C ASP A 149 9.18 2.35 7.82
N ILE A 150 9.90 2.87 6.81
CA ILE A 150 10.93 3.91 6.99
C ILE A 150 10.32 5.16 7.60
N LYS A 151 9.18 5.63 7.07
CA LYS A 151 8.49 6.81 7.61
C LYS A 151 8.14 6.62 9.08
N HIS A 152 7.58 5.46 9.44
CA HIS A 152 7.26 5.16 10.83
C HIS A 152 8.53 5.14 11.69
N LEU A 153 9.58 4.41 11.28
CA LEU A 153 10.86 4.35 11.98
C LEU A 153 11.43 5.76 12.23
N PHE A 154 11.58 6.58 11.19
CA PHE A 154 12.17 7.90 11.32
C PHE A 154 11.30 8.85 12.16
N SER A 155 9.97 8.69 12.14
CA SER A 155 9.07 9.49 12.98
C SER A 155 9.25 9.23 14.48
N THR A 156 9.71 8.03 14.86
CA THR A 156 9.98 7.67 16.27
C THR A 156 11.32 8.19 16.76
N HIS A 157 12.21 8.61 15.85
CA HIS A 157 13.54 9.08 16.21
C HIS A 157 13.47 10.51 16.78
N PRO A 158 14.12 10.82 17.91
CA PRO A 158 14.03 12.14 18.55
C PRO A 158 14.48 13.32 17.67
N PHE A 159 15.37 13.06 16.71
CA PHE A 159 15.88 14.06 15.78
C PHE A 159 15.20 14.04 14.40
N ALA A 160 14.16 13.22 14.21
CA ALA A 160 13.29 13.22 13.04
C ALA A 160 14.05 13.29 11.69
N PRO A 161 14.93 12.29 11.39
CA PRO A 161 15.75 12.31 10.19
C PRO A 161 14.89 12.33 8.93
N GLN A 162 15.44 12.90 7.86
CA GLN A 162 14.76 13.00 6.57
C GLN A 162 15.20 11.84 5.68
N TYR A 163 14.24 11.21 5.01
CA TYR A 163 14.49 10.24 3.94
C TYR A 163 14.69 10.95 2.59
N VAL A 164 13.84 11.95 2.30
CA VAL A 164 13.98 12.82 1.12
C VAL A 164 14.49 14.18 1.53
N GLU A 165 15.69 14.56 1.05
CA GLU A 165 16.19 15.93 1.21
C GLU A 165 15.50 16.87 0.21
N ARG A 166 14.48 17.59 0.68
CA ARG A 166 13.76 18.61 -0.12
C ARG A 166 13.21 19.71 0.77
N ALA A 167 12.97 20.87 0.17
CA ALA A 167 12.21 21.93 0.84
C ALA A 167 10.77 21.45 1.15
N PRO A 168 10.21 21.80 2.32
CA PRO A 168 8.82 21.52 2.63
C PRO A 168 7.92 22.29 1.67
N ASP A 169 6.75 21.72 1.37
CA ASP A 169 5.75 22.43 0.58
C ASP A 169 5.31 23.69 1.35
N GLY A 170 5.37 24.84 0.69
CA GLY A 170 4.93 26.11 1.24
C GLY A 170 3.43 26.33 1.06
N GLN A 171 2.85 27.16 1.92
CA GLN A 171 1.55 27.78 1.67
C GLN A 171 1.73 29.01 0.75
N PRO A 172 0.75 29.36 -0.12
CA PRO A 172 -0.52 28.67 -0.34
C PRO A 172 -0.44 27.65 -1.49
N ALA A 173 -0.86 26.43 -1.23
CA ALA A 173 -1.38 25.55 -2.27
C ALA A 173 -2.92 25.55 -2.13
N GLU A 174 -3.66 25.60 -3.23
CA GLU A 174 -5.14 25.55 -3.19
C GLU A 174 -5.62 24.16 -3.59
N ALA A 175 -6.51 23.58 -2.77
CA ALA A 175 -7.22 22.37 -3.13
C ALA A 175 -8.29 22.70 -4.18
N THR A 176 -8.60 21.73 -5.05
CA THR A 176 -9.76 21.86 -5.94
C THR A 176 -11.04 22.02 -5.11
N ALA A 177 -12.01 22.81 -5.55
CA ALA A 177 -13.29 22.91 -4.84
C ALA A 177 -14.01 21.56 -4.78
N LEU A 178 -14.57 21.22 -3.61
CA LEU A 178 -15.35 20.01 -3.43
C LEU A 178 -16.62 20.06 -4.28
N GLN A 179 -16.82 19.05 -5.12
CA GLN A 179 -18.01 18.87 -5.94
C GLN A 179 -18.49 17.43 -5.84
N TRP A 180 -19.81 17.25 -5.78
CA TRP A 180 -20.45 15.95 -5.80
C TRP A 180 -20.67 15.50 -7.25
N ARG A 181 -20.12 14.34 -7.60
CA ARG A 181 -20.25 13.72 -8.92
C ARG A 181 -21.31 12.63 -8.83
N SER A 182 -22.40 12.78 -9.57
CA SER A 182 -23.44 11.76 -9.63
C SER A 182 -22.99 10.57 -10.49
N VAL A 183 -23.25 9.37 -9.99
CA VAL A 183 -23.04 8.11 -10.71
C VAL A 183 -24.38 7.39 -10.73
N SER A 184 -24.86 7.07 -11.93
CA SER A 184 -26.11 6.32 -12.10
C SER A 184 -25.91 4.89 -11.60
N GLY A 185 -26.87 4.41 -10.81
CA GLY A 185 -26.94 3.04 -10.34
C GLY A 185 -27.42 2.07 -11.43
N GLY A 186 -27.66 0.84 -11.00
CA GLY A 186 -28.06 -0.28 -11.86
C GLY A 186 -27.20 -1.52 -11.63
N LEU A 187 -27.32 -2.47 -12.56
CA LEU A 187 -26.45 -3.64 -12.60
C LEU A 187 -25.08 -3.23 -13.15
N THR A 188 -24.04 -3.42 -12.33
CA THR A 188 -22.67 -3.01 -12.64
C THR A 188 -21.73 -4.19 -12.46
N ASP A 189 -20.88 -4.42 -13.45
CA ASP A 189 -19.86 -5.46 -13.35
C ASP A 189 -18.59 -4.92 -12.68
N ILE A 190 -18.15 -5.60 -11.64
CA ILE A 190 -17.00 -5.29 -10.79
C ILE A 190 -15.95 -6.39 -10.90
N GLY A 191 -14.67 -6.02 -10.83
CA GLY A 191 -13.54 -6.93 -10.76
C GLY A 191 -12.81 -7.10 -12.09
N ALA A 192 -11.64 -7.73 -12.02
CA ALA A 192 -10.71 -7.84 -13.14
C ALA A 192 -11.34 -8.56 -14.35
N SER A 193 -11.19 -7.98 -15.55
CA SER A 193 -11.72 -8.51 -16.81
C SER A 193 -10.93 -9.70 -17.39
N GLY A 194 -9.79 -10.05 -16.79
CA GLY A 194 -8.88 -11.10 -17.27
C GLY A 194 -7.86 -10.64 -18.33
N SER A 195 -7.72 -9.33 -18.57
CA SER A 195 -6.68 -8.76 -19.44
C SER A 195 -5.55 -8.13 -18.61
N GLY A 196 -4.31 -8.60 -18.82
CA GLY A 196 -3.15 -8.15 -18.03
C GLY A 196 -3.12 -8.74 -16.62
N PHE A 197 -2.17 -8.28 -15.80
CA PHE A 197 -2.03 -8.73 -14.42
C PHE A 197 -3.16 -8.21 -13.52
N SER A 198 -3.65 -9.08 -12.63
CA SER A 198 -4.46 -8.76 -11.47
C SER A 198 -4.14 -9.75 -10.35
N TYR A 199 -4.26 -9.33 -9.10
CA TYR A 199 -4.27 -10.29 -8.01
C TYR A 199 -5.53 -11.17 -8.07
N ASP A 200 -5.43 -12.38 -7.51
CA ASP A 200 -6.56 -13.31 -7.44
C ASP A 200 -7.77 -12.71 -6.70
N ASN A 201 -7.53 -11.86 -5.70
CA ASN A 201 -8.57 -11.18 -4.94
C ASN A 201 -9.36 -10.11 -5.73
N GLU A 202 -8.89 -9.70 -6.91
CA GLU A 202 -9.56 -8.75 -7.81
C GLU A 202 -10.65 -9.44 -8.65
N GLY A 203 -10.73 -10.76 -8.60
CA GLY A 203 -11.66 -11.57 -9.39
C GLY A 203 -12.40 -12.67 -8.60
N PRO A 204 -13.28 -13.42 -9.28
CA PRO A 204 -13.69 -13.20 -10.66
C PRO A 204 -14.59 -11.96 -10.81
N ARG A 205 -14.68 -11.44 -12.05
CA ARG A 205 -15.61 -10.36 -12.38
C ARG A 205 -17.04 -10.83 -12.14
N HIS A 206 -17.83 -10.01 -11.45
CA HIS A 206 -19.20 -10.34 -11.07
C HIS A 206 -20.10 -9.09 -11.09
N THR A 207 -21.40 -9.30 -11.18
CA THR A 207 -22.39 -8.22 -11.22
C THR A 207 -22.91 -7.91 -9.82
N VAL A 208 -22.94 -6.63 -9.47
CA VAL A 208 -23.60 -6.10 -8.26
C VAL A 208 -24.69 -5.11 -8.67
N PHE A 209 -25.63 -4.86 -7.76
CA PHE A 209 -26.61 -3.79 -7.94
C PHE A 209 -26.18 -2.56 -7.13
N LEU A 210 -26.02 -1.42 -7.79
CA LEU A 210 -25.74 -0.13 -7.16
C LEU A 210 -26.99 0.76 -7.19
N GLN A 211 -27.26 1.49 -6.11
CA GLN A 211 -28.21 2.60 -6.15
C GLN A 211 -27.56 3.81 -6.83
N ASP A 212 -28.37 4.79 -7.24
CA ASP A 212 -27.83 6.10 -7.61
C ASP A 212 -27.11 6.69 -6.38
N PHE A 213 -25.90 7.20 -6.58
CA PHE A 213 -25.11 7.81 -5.51
C PHE A 213 -24.34 9.02 -6.01
N GLN A 214 -23.81 9.80 -5.07
CA GLN A 214 -22.83 10.83 -5.38
C GLN A 214 -21.52 10.54 -4.68
N ILE A 215 -20.42 10.85 -5.34
CA ILE A 215 -19.07 10.75 -4.77
C ILE A 215 -18.33 12.08 -4.90
N ALA A 216 -17.53 12.43 -3.90
CA ALA A 216 -16.71 13.63 -3.93
C ALA A 216 -15.68 13.56 -5.08
N ASN A 217 -15.48 14.68 -5.79
CA ASN A 217 -14.48 14.79 -6.87
C ASN A 217 -13.04 14.75 -6.35
N ARG A 218 -12.80 15.11 -5.09
CA ARG A 218 -11.48 15.10 -4.45
C ARG A 218 -11.52 14.42 -3.08
N LEU A 219 -10.34 14.13 -2.56
CA LEU A 219 -10.11 13.67 -1.19
C LEU A 219 -10.46 14.76 -0.16
N VAL A 220 -10.76 14.33 1.06
CA VAL A 220 -10.87 15.23 2.23
C VAL A 220 -9.50 15.83 2.53
N THR A 221 -9.46 17.14 2.82
CA THR A 221 -8.23 17.87 3.06
C THR A 221 -7.89 17.99 4.54
N ASN A 222 -6.64 18.38 4.83
CA ASN A 222 -6.20 18.70 6.18
C ASN A 222 -6.97 19.88 6.80
N ALA A 223 -7.39 20.86 6.00
CA ALA A 223 -8.22 21.96 6.47
C ALA A 223 -9.57 21.48 7.01
N GLU A 224 -10.26 20.64 6.22
CA GLU A 224 -11.55 20.04 6.61
C GLU A 224 -11.38 19.13 7.84
N TRP A 225 -10.27 18.40 7.93
CA TRP A 225 -9.98 17.57 9.11
C TRP A 225 -9.79 18.39 10.39
N ARG A 226 -9.19 19.58 10.29
CA ARG A 226 -9.09 20.49 11.45
C ARG A 226 -10.42 21.06 11.88
N GLU A 227 -11.36 21.26 10.97
CA GLU A 227 -12.74 21.63 11.32
C GLU A 227 -13.40 20.50 12.14
N PHE A 228 -13.25 19.25 11.71
CA PHE A 228 -13.70 18.08 12.48
C PHE A 228 -13.06 18.01 13.88
N MET A 229 -11.74 18.22 13.98
CA MET A 229 -11.04 18.25 15.27
C MET A 229 -11.50 19.41 16.16
N ALA A 230 -11.73 20.59 15.58
CA ALA A 230 -12.15 21.80 16.29
C ALA A 230 -13.60 21.70 16.79
N ASP A 231 -14.46 20.94 16.10
CA ASP A 231 -15.83 20.62 16.51
C ASP A 231 -15.90 19.36 17.40
N ASP A 232 -14.85 19.15 18.20
CA ASP A 232 -14.70 18.07 19.17
C ASP A 232 -14.87 16.64 18.57
N GLY A 233 -14.48 16.44 17.31
CA GLY A 233 -14.64 15.17 16.59
C GLY A 233 -14.10 13.94 17.32
N TYR A 234 -12.95 14.05 17.99
CA TYR A 234 -12.34 12.98 18.80
C TYR A 234 -12.91 12.86 20.23
N ARG A 235 -13.88 13.68 20.61
CA ARG A 235 -14.50 13.69 21.96
C ARG A 235 -16.00 13.36 21.95
N ARG A 236 -16.57 13.17 20.76
CA ARG A 236 -18.00 12.98 20.52
C ARG A 236 -18.31 11.55 20.12
N SER A 237 -18.59 10.70 21.11
CA SER A 237 -18.78 9.25 20.91
C SER A 237 -19.86 8.89 19.88
N GLU A 238 -20.86 9.75 19.67
CA GLU A 238 -21.94 9.54 18.70
C GLU A 238 -21.49 9.58 17.24
N LEU A 239 -20.28 10.11 16.98
CA LEU A 239 -19.68 10.12 15.65
C LEU A 239 -19.02 8.79 15.30
N TRP A 240 -18.70 7.95 16.28
CA TRP A 240 -17.81 6.81 16.11
C TRP A 240 -18.57 5.47 16.14
N LEU A 241 -18.05 4.50 15.39
CA LEU A 241 -18.34 3.09 15.65
C LEU A 241 -17.85 2.72 17.05
N SER A 242 -18.51 1.76 17.70
CA SER A 242 -18.20 1.34 19.07
C SER A 242 -16.71 0.97 19.25
N ASP A 243 -16.17 0.14 18.36
CA ASP A 243 -14.76 -0.29 18.41
C ASP A 243 -13.80 0.86 18.12
N GLY A 244 -14.21 1.80 17.25
CA GLY A 244 -13.47 3.02 16.98
C GLY A 244 -13.40 3.93 18.21
N TRP A 245 -14.52 4.12 18.90
CA TRP A 245 -14.56 4.90 20.14
C TRP A 245 -13.70 4.25 21.23
N ALA A 246 -13.80 2.94 21.40
CA ALA A 246 -12.96 2.19 22.33
C ALA A 246 -11.46 2.35 21.98
N ASN A 247 -11.10 2.35 20.70
CA ASN A 247 -9.73 2.56 20.24
C ASN A 247 -9.22 3.98 20.56
N VAL A 248 -10.03 5.02 20.28
CA VAL A 248 -9.70 6.42 20.63
C VAL A 248 -9.46 6.56 22.12
N GLN A 249 -10.35 5.99 22.96
CA GLN A 249 -10.20 6.03 24.42
C GLN A 249 -8.95 5.29 24.91
N ALA A 250 -8.66 4.10 24.36
CA ALA A 250 -7.51 3.30 24.77
C ALA A 250 -6.16 3.93 24.38
N THR A 251 -6.12 4.65 23.27
CA THR A 251 -4.88 5.20 22.69
C THR A 251 -4.68 6.68 22.98
N GLY A 252 -5.73 7.41 23.38
CA GLY A 252 -5.70 8.86 23.61
C GLY A 252 -5.51 9.68 22.33
N GLN A 253 -5.76 9.09 21.15
CA GLN A 253 -5.58 9.76 19.86
C GLN A 253 -6.54 10.94 19.71
N ASN A 254 -6.04 12.03 19.14
CA ASN A 254 -6.81 13.28 18.97
C ASN A 254 -6.52 14.04 17.66
N ALA A 255 -5.74 13.46 16.77
CA ALA A 255 -5.33 14.00 15.46
C ALA A 255 -4.83 12.84 14.57
N PRO A 256 -4.75 13.00 13.23
CA PRO A 256 -4.19 11.99 12.32
C PRO A 256 -2.78 11.52 12.69
N GLY A 257 -2.35 10.38 12.15
CA GLY A 257 -1.02 9.83 12.37
C GLY A 257 0.08 10.85 12.04
N TYR A 258 1.12 10.88 12.88
CA TYR A 258 2.28 11.77 12.78
C TYR A 258 2.04 13.26 13.05
N TRP A 259 0.79 13.67 13.33
CA TRP A 259 0.51 15.05 13.73
C TRP A 259 0.99 15.32 15.16
N SER A 260 1.56 16.49 15.39
CA SER A 260 1.93 17.01 16.71
C SER A 260 1.50 18.47 16.81
N LEU A 261 1.12 18.91 18.01
CA LEU A 261 0.85 20.31 18.28
C LEU A 261 2.09 20.95 18.90
N ASP A 262 2.84 21.70 18.10
CA ASP A 262 4.09 22.34 18.50
C ASP A 262 3.87 23.86 18.53
N ASP A 263 4.01 24.50 19.70
CA ASP A 263 3.78 25.94 19.92
C ASP A 263 2.46 26.48 19.33
N GLY A 264 1.38 25.70 19.48
CA GLY A 264 0.05 26.06 18.98
C GLY A 264 -0.14 25.85 17.47
N THR A 265 0.84 25.29 16.77
CA THR A 265 0.77 24.96 15.35
C THR A 265 0.77 23.45 15.16
N TRP A 266 -0.16 22.94 14.34
CA TRP A 266 -0.14 21.54 13.95
C TRP A 266 1.01 21.30 12.95
N THR A 267 1.91 20.40 13.30
CA THR A 267 2.97 19.87 12.44
C THR A 267 2.69 18.41 12.09
N THR A 268 3.25 17.92 11.00
CA THR A 268 3.20 16.51 10.61
C THR A 268 4.59 16.03 10.22
N PHE A 269 4.94 14.79 10.58
CA PHE A 269 6.14 14.15 10.06
C PHE A 269 5.88 13.57 8.66
N THR A 270 6.75 13.92 7.71
CA THR A 270 6.75 13.41 6.33
C THR A 270 8.07 12.72 6.03
N LEU A 271 8.18 12.03 4.88
CA LEU A 271 9.46 11.46 4.47
C LEU A 271 10.53 12.55 4.18
N SER A 272 10.13 13.81 4.01
CA SER A 272 11.05 14.96 3.96
C SER A 272 11.16 15.71 5.29
N GLY A 273 10.86 15.05 6.41
CA GLY A 273 10.95 15.61 7.76
C GLY A 273 9.66 16.24 8.28
N ARG A 274 9.75 16.79 9.50
CA ARG A 274 8.65 17.48 10.18
C ARG A 274 8.44 18.88 9.60
N ARG A 275 7.19 19.21 9.28
CA ARG A 275 6.77 20.51 8.75
C ARG A 275 5.38 20.89 9.23
N PRO A 276 4.97 22.17 9.15
CA PRO A 276 3.57 22.56 9.38
C PRO A 276 2.61 21.76 8.48
N VAL A 277 1.43 21.45 9.00
CA VAL A 277 0.35 20.84 8.22
C VAL A 277 -0.07 21.79 7.10
N VAL A 278 -0.14 21.28 5.86
CA VAL A 278 -0.61 22.05 4.70
C VAL A 278 -2.07 21.75 4.42
N ASP A 279 -2.88 22.78 4.56
CA ASP A 279 -4.34 22.81 4.45
C ASP A 279 -4.92 22.11 3.23
N ALA A 280 -4.32 22.34 2.07
CA ALA A 280 -4.83 21.86 0.80
C ALA A 280 -4.44 20.42 0.48
N GLU A 281 -3.48 19.83 1.20
CA GLU A 281 -3.14 18.42 1.01
C GLU A 281 -4.29 17.52 1.51
N PRO A 282 -4.49 16.34 0.90
CA PRO A 282 -5.34 15.32 1.49
C PRO A 282 -4.95 15.02 2.93
N VAL A 283 -5.91 14.64 3.76
CA VAL A 283 -5.61 14.05 5.06
C VAL A 283 -5.01 12.65 4.89
N LEU A 284 -3.94 12.36 5.63
CA LEU A 284 -3.19 11.11 5.58
C LEU A 284 -3.08 10.48 6.97
N HIS A 285 -2.85 9.17 6.99
CA HIS A 285 -2.57 8.39 8.20
C HIS A 285 -3.75 8.36 9.18
N VAL A 286 -4.96 8.25 8.61
CA VAL A 286 -6.20 8.08 9.35
C VAL A 286 -6.66 6.63 9.27
N SER A 287 -7.13 6.09 10.37
CA SER A 287 -7.73 4.77 10.45
C SER A 287 -9.08 4.73 9.73
N PHE A 288 -9.59 3.51 9.47
CA PHE A 288 -10.97 3.35 8.99
C PHE A 288 -11.98 3.98 9.96
N TYR A 289 -11.74 3.85 11.27
CA TYR A 289 -12.59 4.43 12.30
C TYR A 289 -12.63 5.97 12.23
N GLU A 290 -11.46 6.59 12.09
CA GLU A 290 -11.34 8.04 11.88
C GLU A 290 -12.05 8.47 10.59
N ALA A 291 -11.87 7.71 9.51
CA ALA A 291 -12.50 8.01 8.22
C ALA A 291 -14.03 7.92 8.27
N ASP A 292 -14.59 6.88 8.88
CA ASP A 292 -16.04 6.72 9.08
C ASP A 292 -16.61 7.82 10.00
N ALA A 293 -15.91 8.14 11.10
CA ALA A 293 -16.34 9.19 12.03
C ALA A 293 -16.37 10.57 11.37
N PHE A 294 -15.34 10.89 10.57
CA PHE A 294 -15.32 12.11 9.77
C PHE A 294 -16.47 12.14 8.77
N ALA A 295 -16.70 11.05 8.03
CA ALA A 295 -17.77 10.99 7.04
C ALA A 295 -19.15 11.21 7.70
N ARG A 296 -19.41 10.60 8.87
CA ARG A 296 -20.63 10.82 9.65
C ARG A 296 -20.78 12.27 10.11
N TRP A 297 -19.71 12.88 10.62
CA TRP A 297 -19.69 14.29 11.01
C TRP A 297 -20.03 15.22 9.83
N ALA A 298 -19.48 14.93 8.65
CA ALA A 298 -19.73 15.69 7.43
C ALA A 298 -21.12 15.45 6.81
N GLY A 299 -21.99 14.65 7.44
CA GLY A 299 -23.31 14.30 6.91
C GLY A 299 -23.25 13.43 5.65
N ALA A 300 -22.18 12.65 5.50
CA ALA A 300 -21.90 11.76 4.38
C ALA A 300 -21.60 10.33 4.88
N ARG A 301 -21.01 9.50 4.03
CA ARG A 301 -20.53 8.15 4.33
C ARG A 301 -19.27 7.83 3.52
N LEU A 302 -18.62 6.72 3.82
CA LEU A 302 -17.61 6.15 2.93
C LEU A 302 -18.31 5.46 1.74
N PRO A 303 -17.73 5.48 0.52
CA PRO A 303 -18.21 4.65 -0.58
C PRO A 303 -17.96 3.17 -0.26
N THR A 304 -18.81 2.28 -0.77
CA THR A 304 -18.42 0.87 -0.89
C THR A 304 -17.30 0.72 -1.93
N GLU A 305 -16.52 -0.37 -1.88
CA GLU A 305 -15.50 -0.63 -2.89
C GLU A 305 -16.10 -0.72 -4.31
N PHE A 306 -17.36 -1.14 -4.40
CA PHE A 306 -18.11 -1.27 -5.66
C PHE A 306 -18.53 0.07 -6.23
N GLU A 307 -19.05 0.97 -5.39
CA GLU A 307 -19.34 2.36 -5.79
C GLU A 307 -18.07 3.08 -6.21
N TRP A 308 -16.97 2.87 -5.47
CA TRP A 308 -15.69 3.46 -5.80
C TRP A 308 -15.18 2.98 -7.16
N GLU A 309 -15.19 1.68 -7.43
CA GLU A 309 -14.73 1.12 -8.72
C GLU A 309 -15.61 1.60 -9.88
N ALA A 310 -16.94 1.58 -9.70
CA ALA A 310 -17.88 2.09 -10.69
C ALA A 310 -17.61 3.57 -11.00
N ALA A 311 -17.39 4.40 -9.98
CA ALA A 311 -17.06 5.81 -10.14
C ALA A 311 -15.70 6.00 -10.85
N ALA A 312 -14.67 5.24 -10.48
CA ALA A 312 -13.35 5.33 -11.10
C ALA A 312 -13.41 5.01 -12.61
N LEU A 313 -14.18 3.99 -13.00
CA LEU A 313 -14.34 3.56 -14.39
C LEU A 313 -15.25 4.51 -15.21
N THR A 314 -16.35 4.99 -14.62
CA THR A 314 -17.34 5.81 -15.34
C THR A 314 -16.99 7.29 -15.42
N LEU A 315 -16.42 7.86 -14.36
CA LEU A 315 -16.05 9.27 -14.31
C LEU A 315 -14.68 9.52 -14.96
N ALA A 316 -13.83 8.48 -15.03
CA ALA A 316 -12.49 8.50 -15.61
C ALA A 316 -11.68 9.77 -15.26
N PRO A 317 -11.56 10.13 -13.97
CA PRO A 317 -10.86 11.34 -13.56
C PRO A 317 -9.36 11.23 -13.87
N PRO A 318 -8.65 12.37 -13.94
CA PRO A 318 -7.20 12.36 -14.07
C PRO A 318 -6.55 11.62 -12.89
N GLN A 319 -5.37 11.05 -13.16
CA GLN A 319 -4.53 10.44 -12.15
C GLN A 319 -3.90 11.53 -11.27
N GLY A 320 -3.87 11.29 -9.96
CA GLY A 320 -3.13 12.07 -8.97
C GLY A 320 -1.68 11.63 -8.84
N SER A 321 -1.07 11.93 -7.70
CA SER A 321 0.34 11.62 -7.45
C SER A 321 0.54 10.12 -7.18
N LEU A 322 1.40 9.47 -7.95
CA LEU A 322 1.98 8.17 -7.61
C LEU A 322 3.39 8.37 -7.04
N LEU A 323 4.14 7.28 -6.84
CA LEU A 323 5.51 7.34 -6.35
C LEU A 323 6.40 8.25 -7.21
N ASP A 324 6.84 9.33 -6.58
CA ASP A 324 7.90 10.22 -7.00
C ASP A 324 9.00 10.13 -5.91
N PRO A 325 10.13 9.44 -6.17
CA PRO A 325 11.19 9.24 -5.16
C PRO A 325 11.76 10.55 -4.59
N GLY A 326 11.65 11.66 -5.33
CA GLY A 326 12.06 13.00 -4.87
C GLY A 326 11.00 13.72 -4.02
N ARG A 327 9.90 13.05 -3.67
CA ARG A 327 8.78 13.64 -2.93
C ARG A 327 8.18 12.73 -1.88
N CYS A 328 7.76 11.52 -2.26
CA CYS A 328 7.09 10.53 -1.41
C CYS A 328 5.96 11.09 -0.52
N HIS A 329 5.19 12.06 -1.04
CA HIS A 329 4.09 12.73 -0.34
C HIS A 329 3.13 13.37 -1.35
N PRO A 330 1.80 13.33 -1.15
CA PRO A 330 0.86 13.91 -2.10
C PRO A 330 0.99 15.43 -2.23
N ARG A 331 0.41 15.97 -3.31
CA ARG A 331 0.25 17.41 -3.53
C ARG A 331 -1.09 17.88 -2.98
N ALA A 332 -1.48 19.12 -3.28
CA ALA A 332 -2.82 19.61 -2.99
C ALA A 332 -3.90 18.71 -3.60
N ALA A 333 -5.00 18.51 -2.88
CA ALA A 333 -6.09 17.62 -3.28
C ALA A 333 -6.72 18.10 -4.60
N GLY A 334 -6.50 17.29 -5.65
CA GLY A 334 -7.04 17.51 -6.98
C GLY A 334 -8.35 16.74 -7.22
N ALA A 335 -9.02 17.02 -8.34
CA ALA A 335 -10.15 16.23 -8.81
C ALA A 335 -9.69 14.89 -9.43
N THR A 336 -9.09 14.04 -8.60
CA THR A 336 -8.48 12.73 -8.96
C THR A 336 -9.26 11.60 -8.30
N MET A 337 -9.04 10.34 -8.70
CA MET A 337 -9.46 9.16 -7.93
C MET A 337 -8.34 8.13 -7.75
N ILE A 338 -7.40 8.03 -8.69
CA ILE A 338 -6.25 7.14 -8.55
C ILE A 338 -5.01 7.97 -8.23
N GLY A 339 -4.36 7.68 -7.10
CA GLY A 339 -3.17 8.36 -6.58
C GLY A 339 -3.45 9.15 -5.31
N ASP A 340 -2.40 9.82 -4.84
CA ASP A 340 -2.33 10.63 -3.61
C ASP A 340 -2.42 9.81 -2.32
N VAL A 341 -3.55 9.14 -2.03
CA VAL A 341 -3.75 8.30 -0.84
C VAL A 341 -4.63 7.09 -1.13
N TRP A 342 -4.40 5.98 -0.44
CA TRP A 342 -5.38 4.90 -0.38
C TRP A 342 -6.66 5.38 0.32
N GLU A 343 -7.80 5.16 -0.32
CA GLU A 343 -9.10 5.65 0.15
C GLU A 343 -9.84 4.53 0.89
N TRP A 344 -10.12 4.71 2.18
CA TRP A 344 -10.96 3.76 2.94
C TRP A 344 -12.35 3.63 2.31
N THR A 345 -12.82 2.39 2.19
CA THR A 345 -14.17 2.07 1.76
C THR A 345 -14.99 1.48 2.91
N ALA A 346 -16.31 1.52 2.80
CA ALA A 346 -17.24 0.86 3.72
C ALA A 346 -17.28 -0.68 3.57
N SER A 347 -16.42 -1.27 2.73
CA SER A 347 -16.43 -2.69 2.41
C SER A 347 -15.40 -3.46 3.23
N ALA A 348 -15.85 -4.51 3.91
CA ALA A 348 -14.95 -5.51 4.48
C ALA A 348 -14.20 -6.26 3.37
N TYR A 349 -12.96 -6.65 3.64
CA TYR A 349 -12.16 -7.44 2.71
C TYR A 349 -12.64 -8.90 2.69
N LEU A 350 -13.62 -9.15 1.84
CA LEU A 350 -14.24 -10.46 1.64
C LEU A 350 -13.94 -11.03 0.25
N PRO A 351 -14.01 -12.36 0.06
CA PRO A 351 -13.91 -12.96 -1.27
C PRO A 351 -15.05 -12.45 -2.16
N TYR A 352 -14.72 -12.14 -3.42
CA TYR A 352 -15.76 -11.96 -4.43
C TYR A 352 -16.51 -13.28 -4.68
N PRO A 353 -17.79 -13.22 -5.12
CA PRO A 353 -18.54 -14.43 -5.45
C PRO A 353 -17.80 -15.29 -6.47
N GLY A 354 -17.52 -16.54 -6.12
CA GLY A 354 -16.77 -17.47 -6.97
C GLY A 354 -15.25 -17.34 -6.89
N PHE A 355 -14.70 -16.53 -5.96
CA PHE A 355 -13.27 -16.51 -5.66
C PHE A 355 -12.79 -17.90 -5.26
N VAL A 356 -11.67 -18.32 -5.86
CA VAL A 356 -10.94 -19.54 -5.53
C VAL A 356 -9.47 -19.14 -5.42
N PRO A 357 -8.79 -19.43 -4.29
CA PRO A 357 -7.38 -19.12 -4.15
C PRO A 357 -6.56 -19.90 -5.19
N ALA A 358 -5.41 -19.36 -5.58
CA ALA A 358 -4.47 -20.08 -6.44
C ALA A 358 -4.05 -21.44 -5.80
N ASN A 359 -3.67 -22.40 -6.63
CA ASN A 359 -3.17 -23.68 -6.13
C ASN A 359 -1.76 -23.54 -5.53
N GLY A 360 -1.41 -24.42 -4.59
CA GLY A 360 -0.09 -24.46 -3.98
C GLY A 360 0.15 -23.34 -2.96
N ALA A 361 1.41 -23.15 -2.56
CA ALA A 361 1.79 -22.18 -1.53
C ALA A 361 1.39 -20.74 -1.91
N VAL A 362 1.47 -20.37 -3.19
CA VAL A 362 1.07 -19.05 -3.70
C VAL A 362 -0.42 -18.75 -3.42
N GLY A 363 -1.26 -19.76 -3.23
CA GLY A 363 -2.66 -19.58 -2.80
C GLY A 363 -2.84 -18.93 -1.43
N GLU A 364 -1.79 -18.91 -0.60
CA GLU A 364 -1.81 -18.24 0.70
C GLU A 364 -1.66 -16.71 0.61
N TYR A 365 -1.42 -16.16 -0.59
CA TYR A 365 -1.10 -14.74 -0.79
C TYR A 365 -2.22 -13.82 -0.28
N ASN A 366 -3.48 -14.09 -0.63
CA ASN A 366 -4.61 -13.19 -0.35
C ASN A 366 -5.74 -13.85 0.45
N GLY A 367 -6.20 -15.05 0.07
CA GLY A 367 -7.45 -15.63 0.56
C GLY A 367 -7.52 -15.80 2.09
N LYS A 368 -6.41 -16.17 2.73
CA LYS A 368 -6.36 -16.38 4.20
C LYS A 368 -6.48 -15.10 5.01
N PHE A 369 -6.36 -13.94 4.37
CA PHE A 369 -6.45 -12.63 5.00
C PHE A 369 -7.84 -11.99 4.88
N MET A 370 -8.81 -12.67 4.24
CA MET A 370 -10.19 -12.20 4.03
C MET A 370 -11.06 -12.30 5.30
N SER A 371 -10.58 -11.75 6.41
CA SER A 371 -11.27 -11.60 7.70
C SER A 371 -10.72 -10.38 8.43
N ASP A 372 -11.59 -9.66 9.16
CA ASP A 372 -11.22 -8.57 10.08
C ASP A 372 -10.39 -7.42 9.47
N GLN A 373 -10.60 -7.16 8.18
CA GLN A 373 -9.94 -6.10 7.43
C GLN A 373 -10.93 -5.34 6.56
N HIS A 374 -10.59 -4.09 6.24
CA HIS A 374 -11.38 -3.22 5.37
C HIS A 374 -10.60 -2.91 4.09
N VAL A 375 -11.34 -2.74 2.99
CA VAL A 375 -10.77 -2.48 1.68
C VAL A 375 -10.43 -1.00 1.51
N LEU A 376 -9.28 -0.72 0.91
CA LEU A 376 -8.89 0.59 0.41
C LEU A 376 -8.67 0.54 -1.11
N ARG A 377 -8.96 1.66 -1.78
CA ARG A 377 -8.84 1.79 -3.24
C ARG A 377 -8.01 3.01 -3.64
N GLY A 378 -7.59 3.09 -4.89
CA GLY A 378 -7.03 4.31 -5.47
C GLY A 378 -5.51 4.40 -5.59
N ALA A 379 -4.69 3.59 -4.89
CA ALA A 379 -3.23 3.80 -4.82
C ALA A 379 -2.84 5.10 -4.11
N SER A 380 -1.57 5.24 -3.74
CA SER A 380 -1.06 6.37 -2.96
C SER A 380 0.14 7.06 -3.64
N ALA A 381 0.56 8.20 -3.06
CA ALA A 381 1.78 8.91 -3.47
C ALA A 381 3.08 8.12 -3.23
N VAL A 382 3.01 6.90 -2.68
CA VAL A 382 4.13 5.97 -2.56
C VAL A 382 3.89 4.64 -3.28
N THR A 383 2.77 4.50 -4.01
CA THR A 383 2.54 3.33 -4.88
C THR A 383 3.33 3.48 -6.19
N PRO A 384 4.12 2.48 -6.60
CA PRO A 384 4.88 2.53 -7.85
C PRO A 384 4.02 2.76 -9.10
N VAL A 385 4.56 3.54 -10.05
CA VAL A 385 3.87 3.81 -11.32
C VAL A 385 3.69 2.50 -12.11
N GLY A 386 2.47 2.24 -12.54
CA GLY A 386 2.08 1.02 -13.26
C GLY A 386 1.50 -0.07 -12.37
N HIS A 387 1.58 0.07 -11.04
CA HIS A 387 1.00 -0.89 -10.10
C HIS A 387 -0.50 -0.65 -9.83
N GLN A 388 -0.97 0.57 -10.05
CA GLN A 388 -2.35 0.96 -9.80
C GLN A 388 -3.32 0.35 -10.82
N ARG A 389 -4.47 -0.14 -10.34
CA ARG A 389 -5.60 -0.59 -11.17
C ARG A 389 -6.90 -0.09 -10.56
N ALA A 390 -7.89 0.18 -11.42
CA ALA A 390 -9.23 0.50 -10.94
C ALA A 390 -9.83 -0.65 -10.13
N THR A 391 -9.42 -1.90 -10.34
CA THR A 391 -9.87 -3.11 -9.63
C THR A 391 -9.02 -3.47 -8.40
N TYR A 392 -7.90 -2.77 -8.16
CA TYR A 392 -6.96 -3.12 -7.10
C TYR A 392 -7.58 -3.02 -5.71
N ARG A 393 -7.54 -4.11 -4.93
CA ARG A 393 -8.07 -4.15 -3.56
C ARG A 393 -6.92 -4.19 -2.55
N ASN A 394 -6.57 -3.03 -2.00
CA ASN A 394 -5.69 -3.00 -0.83
C ASN A 394 -6.52 -3.28 0.43
N PHE A 395 -5.91 -3.76 1.49
CA PHE A 395 -6.62 -4.12 2.71
C PHE A 395 -5.75 -3.96 3.95
N PHE A 396 -6.35 -3.44 5.01
CA PHE A 396 -5.72 -3.33 6.32
C PHE A 396 -6.75 -3.51 7.44
N PRO A 397 -6.31 -3.88 8.67
CA PRO A 397 -7.15 -3.80 9.85
C PRO A 397 -7.71 -2.38 10.05
N ALA A 398 -8.92 -2.27 10.61
CA ALA A 398 -9.62 -0.99 10.73
C ALA A 398 -8.85 0.08 11.54
N ALA A 399 -8.02 -0.33 12.50
CA ALA A 399 -7.24 0.56 13.36
C ALA A 399 -5.92 1.03 12.73
N SER A 400 -5.55 0.58 11.53
CA SER A 400 -4.27 0.86 10.91
C SER A 400 -4.12 2.32 10.51
N ARG A 401 -3.01 2.96 10.92
CA ARG A 401 -2.72 4.39 10.66
C ARG A 401 -1.37 4.64 9.98
N TRP A 402 -0.45 3.66 9.99
CA TRP A 402 0.86 3.83 9.37
C TRP A 402 0.78 3.88 7.84
N ALA A 403 -0.22 3.19 7.27
CA ALA A 403 -0.50 3.20 5.84
C ALA A 403 -0.80 4.62 5.34
N PHE A 404 -0.43 4.93 4.10
CA PHE A 404 -0.79 6.16 3.38
C PHE A 404 -2.28 6.14 3.02
N SER A 405 -3.11 6.24 4.05
CA SER A 405 -4.56 6.10 3.99
C SER A 405 -5.24 7.43 4.31
N GLY A 406 -6.29 7.71 3.55
CA GLY A 406 -7.16 8.86 3.66
C GLY A 406 -8.59 8.46 3.32
N LEU A 407 -9.41 9.42 2.87
CA LEU A 407 -10.80 9.16 2.55
C LEU A 407 -11.36 10.07 1.46
N ARG A 408 -12.40 9.56 0.83
CA ARG A 408 -13.30 10.27 -0.07
C ARG A 408 -14.72 10.05 0.40
N LEU A 409 -15.52 11.10 0.33
CA LEU A 409 -16.91 11.04 0.77
C LEU A 409 -17.82 10.53 -0.35
N ALA A 410 -18.83 9.77 0.03
CA ALA A 410 -19.99 9.40 -0.78
C ALA A 410 -21.28 9.76 -0.05
N ARG A 411 -22.39 9.87 -0.78
CA ARG A 411 -23.73 10.02 -0.22
C ARG A 411 -24.78 9.35 -1.08
#